data_AF-A0A327HPY3-F1
#
_entry.id   AF-A0A327HPY3-F1
#
_cell.length_a   1.000
_cell.length_b   1.000
_cell.length_c   1.000
_cell.angle_alpha   90.00
_cell.angle_beta   90.00
_cell.angle_gamma   90.00
#
_symmetry.space_group_name_H-M   'P 1'
#
loop_
_entity.id
_entity.type
_entity.pdbx_description
1 polymer ?
#
loop_
_entity_poly.entity_id
_entity_poly.type
_entity_poly.pdbx_seq_one_letter_code
_entity_poly.pdbx_strand_id
1 'polypeptide(L)'
;MDKQPEHEGAQRFGGEFGPIRGENTTGVSLSTFKTLVWISNIGGLLLVVLALEFLFVTHDFALGLGFLIAGVIVALFPSNYEIRGMDEGPEND
;
A
#
# COMPACT_ATOMS: atom_id res chain seq x y z
N MET A 1 -17.22 -13.47 26.03
CA MET A 1 -16.67 -12.71 24.89
C MET A 1 -15.40 -12.07 25.37
N ASP A 2 -14.26 -12.69 25.08
CA ASP A 2 -12.97 -12.09 25.39
C ASP A 2 -12.80 -10.82 24.58
N LYS A 3 -12.51 -9.72 25.26
CA LYS A 3 -12.10 -8.48 24.62
C LYS A 3 -10.71 -8.73 24.03
N GLN A 4 -10.59 -8.68 22.72
CA GLN A 4 -9.30 -8.76 22.04
C GLN A 4 -8.47 -7.51 22.37
N PRO A 5 -7.15 -7.65 22.57
CA PRO A 5 -6.29 -6.54 22.93
C PRO A 5 -6.25 -5.51 21.79
N GLU A 6 -6.39 -4.24 22.14
CA GLU A 6 -6.11 -3.13 21.22
C GLU A 6 -4.66 -3.29 20.73
N HIS A 7 -4.48 -3.45 19.42
CA HIS A 7 -3.14 -3.48 18.80
C HIS A 7 -2.59 -2.04 18.79
N GLU A 8 -2.14 -1.57 19.94
CA GLU A 8 -1.58 -0.22 20.16
C GLU A 8 -0.14 -0.03 19.61
N GLY A 9 0.45 -1.04 18.95
CA GLY A 9 1.88 -1.02 18.58
C GLY A 9 2.20 -1.03 17.09
N ALA A 10 1.33 -1.56 16.22
CA ALA A 10 1.72 -1.91 14.86
C ALA A 10 2.04 -0.67 14.00
N GLN A 11 3.34 -0.34 13.90
CA GLN A 11 3.79 0.79 13.12
C GLN A 11 3.61 0.52 11.61
N ARG A 12 2.80 1.35 10.96
CA ARG A 12 2.46 1.26 9.54
C ARG A 12 3.17 2.37 8.77
N PHE A 13 3.82 2.03 7.67
CA PHE A 13 4.21 3.04 6.68
C PHE A 13 2.98 3.41 5.83
N GLY A 14 2.51 4.67 5.94
CA GLY A 14 1.33 5.15 5.22
C GLY A 14 -0.01 4.71 5.80
N GLY A 15 -0.05 4.25 7.06
CA GLY A 15 -1.27 3.78 7.72
C GLY A 15 -2.38 4.84 7.84
N GLU A 16 -2.03 6.12 7.73
CA GLU A 16 -2.96 7.26 7.71
C GLU A 16 -3.73 7.42 6.38
N PHE A 17 -3.33 6.70 5.33
CA PHE A 17 -3.95 6.75 4.00
C PHE A 17 -4.67 5.44 3.59
N GLY A 18 -4.62 4.40 4.43
CA GLY A 18 -5.23 3.09 4.14
C GLY A 18 -6.68 2.97 4.66
N PRO A 19 -7.50 2.03 4.13
CA PRO A 19 -8.85 1.78 4.62
C PRO A 19 -8.83 1.31 6.10
N ILE A 20 -9.83 1.74 6.88
CA ILE A 20 -10.04 1.30 8.27
C ILE A 20 -10.31 -0.21 8.27
N ARG A 21 -9.56 -0.97 9.08
CA ARG A 21 -9.63 -2.44 9.11
C ARG A 21 -10.58 -2.97 10.19
N GLY A 22 -11.19 -4.13 9.91
CA GLY A 22 -11.95 -4.95 10.86
C GLY A 22 -11.19 -6.20 11.31
N GLU A 23 -11.80 -6.98 12.21
CA GLU A 23 -11.23 -8.07 13.05
C GLU A 23 -10.39 -9.18 12.36
N ASN A 24 -10.37 -9.26 11.03
CA ASN A 24 -9.74 -10.37 10.29
C ASN A 24 -8.44 -10.01 9.54
N THR A 25 -7.90 -8.80 9.70
CA THR A 25 -6.71 -8.40 8.93
C THR A 25 -5.42 -8.87 9.59
N THR A 26 -4.86 -9.95 9.06
CA THR A 26 -3.56 -10.47 9.44
C THR A 26 -2.43 -9.68 8.75
N GLY A 27 -1.43 -9.22 9.52
CA GLY A 27 -0.23 -8.59 8.95
C GLY A 27 0.65 -9.58 8.16
N VAL A 28 1.58 -9.05 7.37
CA VAL A 28 2.52 -9.79 6.51
C VAL A 28 3.95 -9.72 7.06
N SER A 29 4.87 -10.56 6.57
CA SER A 29 6.29 -10.44 6.91
C SER A 29 6.93 -9.23 6.23
N LEU A 30 8.10 -8.78 6.74
CA LEU A 30 8.88 -7.70 6.14
C LEU A 30 9.28 -7.98 4.68
N SER A 31 9.65 -9.22 4.36
CA SER A 31 10.01 -9.61 2.98
C SER A 31 8.82 -9.52 2.05
N THR A 32 7.64 -10.00 2.47
CA THR A 32 6.39 -9.87 1.71
C THR A 32 6.02 -8.40 1.53
N PHE A 33 6.09 -7.58 2.58
CA PHE A 33 5.82 -6.15 2.48
C PHE A 33 6.73 -5.46 1.45
N LYS A 34 8.04 -5.73 1.49
CA LYS A 34 9.00 -5.18 0.53
C LYS A 34 8.69 -5.60 -0.91
N THR A 35 8.29 -6.86 -1.12
CA THR A 35 7.85 -7.35 -2.43
C THR A 35 6.61 -6.62 -2.91
N LEU A 36 5.62 -6.39 -2.03
CA LEU A 36 4.41 -5.64 -2.36
C LEU A 36 4.73 -4.21 -2.81
N VAL A 37 5.64 -3.52 -2.10
CA VAL A 37 6.11 -2.17 -2.46
C VAL A 37 6.75 -2.14 -3.84
N TRP A 38 7.58 -3.12 -4.16
CA TRP A 38 8.24 -3.18 -5.47
C TRP A 38 7.24 -3.41 -6.60
N ILE A 39 6.39 -4.41 -6.45
CA ILE A 39 5.40 -4.78 -7.48
C ILE A 39 4.42 -3.62 -7.71
N SER A 40 3.93 -3.02 -6.62
CA SER A 40 2.96 -1.93 -6.70
C SER A 40 3.56 -0.65 -7.31
N ASN A 41 4.79 -0.27 -6.95
CA ASN A 41 5.43 0.91 -7.53
C ASN A 41 5.77 0.73 -9.01
N ILE A 42 6.22 -0.46 -9.42
CA ILE A 42 6.44 -0.76 -10.85
C ILE A 42 5.12 -0.71 -11.62
N GLY A 43 4.06 -1.30 -11.06
CA GLY A 43 2.71 -1.23 -11.64
C GLY A 43 2.19 0.21 -11.74
N GLY A 44 2.36 1.01 -10.69
CA GLY A 44 1.98 2.43 -10.67
C GLY A 44 2.74 3.25 -11.72
N LEU A 45 4.05 3.05 -11.85
CA LEU A 45 4.87 3.69 -12.89
C LEU A 45 4.41 3.30 -14.31
N LEU A 46 4.03 2.04 -14.53
CA LEU A 46 3.49 1.61 -15.81
C LEU A 46 2.19 2.35 -16.16
N LEU A 47 1.30 2.53 -15.18
CA LEU A 47 0.06 3.30 -15.35
C LEU A 47 0.36 4.78 -15.62
N VAL A 48 1.42 5.35 -15.02
CA VAL A 48 1.87 6.72 -15.35
C VAL A 48 2.34 6.81 -16.81
N VAL A 49 3.10 5.83 -17.31
CA VAL A 49 3.52 5.79 -18.72
C VAL A 49 2.30 5.77 -19.64
N LEU A 50 1.30 4.94 -19.34
CA LEU A 50 0.04 4.91 -20.09
C LEU A 50 -0.71 6.25 -19.99
N ALA A 51 -0.76 6.86 -18.81
CA ALA A 51 -1.39 8.16 -18.65
C ALA A 51 -0.72 9.23 -19.52
N LEU A 52 0.61 9.25 -19.59
CA LEU A 52 1.35 10.20 -20.42
C LEU A 52 1.05 9.98 -21.91
N GLU A 53 0.97 8.72 -22.35
CA GLU A 53 0.56 8.38 -23.73
C GLU A 53 -0.84 8.94 -24.03
N PHE A 54 -1.81 8.71 -23.15
CA PHE A 54 -3.18 9.18 -23.38
C PHE A 54 -3.30 10.71 -23.30
N LEU A 55 -2.60 11.37 -22.36
CA LEU A 55 -2.65 12.83 -22.20
C LEU A 55 -1.98 13.57 -23.35
N PHE A 56 -0.82 13.11 -23.81
CA PHE A 56 0.05 13.90 -24.70
C PHE A 56 0.11 13.37 -26.13
N VAL A 57 -0.11 12.06 -26.36
CA VAL A 57 -0.04 11.47 -27.70
C VAL A 57 -1.43 11.34 -28.28
N THR A 58 -2.33 10.62 -27.61
CA THR A 58 -3.69 10.38 -28.13
C THR A 58 -4.67 11.51 -27.83
N HIS A 59 -4.30 12.43 -26.92
CA HIS A 59 -5.11 13.56 -26.47
C HIS A 59 -6.45 13.15 -25.83
N ASP A 60 -6.53 11.93 -25.30
CA ASP A 60 -7.66 11.47 -24.49
C ASP A 60 -7.43 11.81 -23.03
N PHE A 61 -7.91 12.99 -22.64
CA PHE A 61 -7.73 13.51 -21.30
C PHE A 61 -8.40 12.66 -20.22
N ALA A 62 -9.58 12.09 -20.51
CA ALA A 62 -10.35 11.34 -19.53
C ALA A 62 -9.66 10.02 -19.18
N LEU A 63 -9.22 9.27 -20.19
CA LEU A 63 -8.44 8.04 -19.97
C LEU A 63 -7.09 8.35 -19.33
N GLY A 64 -6.40 9.39 -19.78
CA GLY A 64 -5.13 9.82 -19.20
C GLY A 64 -5.23 10.16 -17.71
N LEU A 65 -6.22 10.95 -17.31
CA LEU A 65 -6.50 11.25 -15.91
C LEU A 65 -6.89 10.00 -15.12
N GLY A 66 -7.70 9.11 -15.71
CA GLY A 66 -8.09 7.83 -15.10
C GLY A 66 -6.87 6.95 -14.77
N PHE A 67 -5.91 6.85 -15.69
CA PHE A 67 -4.66 6.13 -15.46
C PHE A 67 -3.77 6.77 -14.40
N LEU A 68 -3.72 8.10 -14.29
CA LEU A 68 -2.99 8.78 -13.20
C LEU A 68 -3.57 8.42 -11.82
N ILE A 69 -4.89 8.52 -11.69
CA ILE A 69 -5.58 8.19 -10.43
C ILE A 69 -5.36 6.71 -10.08
N ALA A 70 -5.52 5.82 -11.06
CA ALA A 70 -5.24 4.40 -10.88
C ALA A 70 -3.79 4.13 -10.47
N GLY A 71 -2.82 4.84 -11.06
CA GLY A 71 -1.41 4.76 -10.70
C GLY A 71 -1.14 5.09 -9.23
N VAL A 72 -1.79 6.15 -8.70
CA VAL A 72 -1.69 6.52 -7.28
C VAL A 72 -2.30 5.43 -6.39
N ILE A 73 -3.49 4.93 -6.73
CA ILE A 73 -4.15 3.87 -5.95
C ILE A 73 -3.27 2.62 -5.88
N VAL A 74 -2.69 2.22 -7.02
CA VAL A 74 -1.80 1.05 -7.08
C VAL A 74 -0.53 1.31 -6.27
N ALA A 75 0.11 2.48 -6.39
CA ALA A 75 1.31 2.82 -5.63
C ALA A 75 1.07 2.79 -4.11
N LEU A 76 -0.13 3.20 -3.66
CA LEU A 76 -0.53 3.18 -2.25
C LEU A 76 -0.92 1.79 -1.74
N PHE A 77 -1.10 0.79 -2.61
CA PHE A 77 -1.53 -0.56 -2.22
C PHE A 77 -0.77 -1.19 -1.03
N PRO A 78 0.57 -1.04 -0.87
CA PRO A 78 1.29 -1.61 0.26
C PRO A 78 0.87 -1.05 1.62
N SER A 79 0.36 0.20 1.66
CA SER A 79 -0.13 0.83 2.91
C SER A 79 -1.31 0.09 3.53
N ASN A 80 -1.97 -0.78 2.75
CA ASN A 80 -3.04 -1.65 3.23
C ASN A 80 -2.52 -2.81 4.09
N TYR A 81 -1.21 -3.00 4.27
CA TYR A 81 -0.63 -4.12 5.03
C TYR A 81 0.25 -3.65 6.19
N GLU A 82 0.16 -4.36 7.32
CA GLU A 82 1.04 -4.21 8.48
C GLU A 82 2.18 -5.22 8.42
N ILE A 83 3.34 -4.85 8.94
CA ILE A 83 4.46 -5.77 9.12
C ILE A 83 4.31 -6.43 10.50
N ARG A 84 4.21 -7.77 10.54
CA ARG A 84 4.21 -8.54 11.78
C ARG A 84 5.59 -8.54 12.42
N GLY A 85 5.63 -8.46 13.76
CA GLY A 85 6.86 -8.56 14.55
C GLY A 85 7.73 -7.30 14.52
N MET A 86 7.16 -6.14 14.15
CA MET A 86 7.90 -4.88 14.15
C MET A 86 8.04 -4.26 15.56
N ASP A 87 7.28 -4.78 16.54
CA ASP A 87 7.30 -4.34 17.95
C ASP A 87 8.21 -5.21 18.84
N GLU A 88 8.75 -6.31 18.31
CA GLU A 88 9.74 -7.15 18.99
C GLU A 88 11.12 -6.50 18.84
N GLY A 89 11.33 -5.39 19.56
CA GLY A 89 12.65 -4.80 19.77
C GLY A 89 13.59 -5.82 20.43
N PRO A 90 14.93 -5.61 20.36
CA PRO A 90 15.90 -6.55 20.92
C PRO A 90 15.55 -6.80 22.39
N GLU A 91 15.20 -8.04 22.72
CA GLU A 91 15.11 -8.51 24.09
C GLU A 91 16.46 -8.18 24.74
N ASN A 92 16.45 -7.28 25.71
CA ASN A 92 17.66 -6.92 26.46
C ASN A 92 18.02 -8.10 27.34
N ASP A 93 18.91 -8.97 26.85
CA ASP A 93 19.76 -9.84 27.67
C ASP A 93 21.07 -9.13 28.04
#